data_AF-A0A1F8T4T0-F1
#
_entry.id   AF-A0A1F8T4T0-F1
#
_cell.length_a   1.000
_cell.length_b   1.000
_cell.length_c   1.000
_cell.angle_alpha   90.00
_cell.angle_beta   90.00
_cell.angle_gamma   90.00
#
_symmetry.space_group_name_H-M   'P 1'
#
loop_
_entity.id
_entity.type
_entity.pdbx_description
1 polymer ?
#
loop_
_entity_poly.entity_id
_entity_poly.type
_entity_poly.pdbx_seq_one_letter_code
_entity_poly.pdbx_strand_id
1 'polypeptide(L)'
;MIQWKVGIVWYLVLLLGPLVVLTLTASAFLGMSFLRDFLDGLPLLLAQYLPFVLVGVIFGPLWEEIGWRGVALPRLQRTLGPVMGTLVLGSLWAAWHLPGYVGGWLGSFTLSSFLALIVGGIGFSVLMTWIFNNTSGSLLIMILLHSASNASIAFGGQFLPSTMTAAVRPVIEGGWIPAVTYTICAIVVLLLTRGRLSYAGE
;
A
#
# COMPACT_ATOMS: atom_id res chain seq x y z
N MET A 1 -10.05 -2.31 -16.75
CA MET A 1 -10.19 -1.40 -17.92
C MET A 1 -9.33 -0.18 -17.65
N ILE A 2 -8.56 0.34 -18.62
CA ILE A 2 -7.78 1.58 -18.40
C ILE A 2 -8.76 2.76 -18.45
N GLN A 3 -9.10 3.30 -17.29
CA GLN A 3 -10.07 4.40 -17.13
C GLN A 3 -9.40 5.58 -16.44
N TRP A 4 -9.23 6.70 -17.14
CA TRP A 4 -8.63 7.92 -16.58
C TRP A 4 -9.68 8.97 -16.19
N LYS A 5 -10.94 8.83 -16.60
CA LYS A 5 -12.01 9.76 -16.24
C LYS A 5 -12.58 9.39 -14.87
N VAL A 6 -11.77 9.57 -13.83
CA VAL A 6 -12.20 9.39 -12.44
C VAL A 6 -12.21 10.73 -11.71
N GLY A 7 -13.01 10.84 -10.65
CA GLY A 7 -13.08 12.09 -9.87
C GLY A 7 -11.73 12.49 -9.29
N ILE A 8 -11.43 13.79 -9.27
CA ILE A 8 -10.15 14.35 -8.80
C ILE A 8 -9.77 13.89 -7.38
N VAL A 9 -10.78 13.65 -6.53
CA VAL A 9 -10.61 13.15 -5.17
C VAL A 9 -9.80 11.84 -5.16
N TRP A 10 -10.00 10.95 -6.14
CA TRP A 10 -9.26 9.68 -6.19
C TRP A 10 -7.79 9.85 -6.57
N TYR A 11 -7.47 10.87 -7.37
CA TYR A 11 -6.09 11.25 -7.63
C TYR A 11 -5.41 11.84 -6.40
N LEU A 12 -6.14 12.62 -5.59
CA LEU A 12 -5.62 13.13 -4.33
C LEU A 12 -5.44 11.99 -3.31
N VAL A 13 -6.42 11.09 -3.19
CA VAL A 13 -6.36 9.92 -2.31
C VAL A 13 -5.18 9.01 -2.70
N LEU A 14 -4.95 8.76 -3.98
CA LEU A 14 -3.86 7.88 -4.39
C LEU A 14 -2.47 8.51 -4.18
N LEU A 15 -2.31 9.82 -4.43
CA LEU A 15 -1.01 10.50 -4.32
C LEU A 15 -0.67 10.91 -2.89
N LEU A 16 -1.66 11.37 -2.11
CA LEU A 16 -1.42 11.89 -0.76
C LEU A 16 -1.80 10.89 0.33
N GLY A 17 -2.73 9.97 0.04
CA GLY A 17 -3.24 9.02 1.02
C GLY A 17 -2.14 8.20 1.66
N PRO A 18 -1.40 7.36 0.91
CA PRO A 18 -0.31 6.54 1.45
C PRO A 18 0.73 7.38 2.20
N LEU A 19 1.12 8.52 1.62
CA LEU A 19 2.10 9.42 2.21
C LEU A 19 1.68 9.90 3.61
N VAL A 20 0.45 10.41 3.73
CA VAL A 20 -0.07 10.94 4.99
C VAL A 20 -0.23 9.83 6.02
N VAL A 21 -0.88 8.71 5.68
CA VAL A 21 -1.17 7.68 6.68
C VAL A 21 0.10 6.96 7.15
N LEU A 22 1.05 6.70 6.27
CA LEU A 22 2.32 6.07 6.63
C LEU A 22 3.17 6.99 7.51
N THR A 23 3.25 8.28 7.17
CA THR A 23 3.99 9.25 7.99
C THR A 23 3.38 9.42 9.37
N LEU A 24 2.03 9.47 9.48
CA LEU A 24 1.35 9.55 10.77
C LEU A 24 1.61 8.29 11.62
N THR A 25 1.51 7.10 11.04
CA THR A 25 1.82 5.86 11.76
C THR A 25 3.29 5.81 12.16
N ALA A 26 4.23 6.13 11.26
CA ALA A 26 5.66 6.18 11.59
C ALA A 26 5.95 7.17 12.74
N SER A 27 5.32 8.34 12.73
CA SER A 27 5.45 9.36 13.78
C SER A 27 4.94 8.86 15.14
N ALA A 28 3.94 7.99 15.17
CA ALA A 28 3.45 7.39 16.42
C ALA A 28 4.48 6.44 17.07
N PHE A 29 5.37 5.82 16.28
CA PHE A 29 6.44 4.95 16.78
C PHE A 29 7.76 5.68 17.00
N LEU A 30 8.10 6.64 16.14
CA LEU A 30 9.39 7.35 16.13
C LEU A 30 9.35 8.69 16.86
N GLY A 31 8.16 9.17 17.23
CA GLY A 31 7.94 10.44 17.91
C GLY A 31 7.86 11.64 16.97
N MET A 32 7.63 12.81 17.57
CA MET A 32 7.40 14.07 16.84
C MET A 32 8.65 14.60 16.12
N SER A 33 9.85 14.15 16.49
CA SER A 33 11.09 14.52 15.78
C SER A 33 11.07 14.00 14.35
N PHE A 34 10.67 12.73 14.14
CA PHE A 34 10.53 12.16 12.79
C PHE A 34 9.55 12.96 11.94
N LEU A 35 8.40 13.35 12.51
CA LEU A 35 7.42 14.16 11.78
C LEU A 35 8.00 15.51 11.36
N ARG A 36 8.77 16.17 12.23
CA ARG A 36 9.44 17.44 11.92
C ARG A 36 10.45 17.26 10.80
N ASP A 37 11.35 16.28 10.92
CA ASP A 37 12.38 16.02 9.91
C ASP A 37 11.75 15.70 8.55
N PHE A 38 10.67 14.91 8.54
CA PHE A 38 9.90 14.62 7.32
C PHE A 38 9.27 15.88 6.70
N LEU A 39 8.68 16.75 7.52
CA LEU A 39 8.05 17.99 7.05
C LEU A 39 9.09 19.01 6.55
N ASP A 40 10.25 19.09 7.20
CA ASP A 40 11.36 19.93 6.76
C ASP A 40 11.93 19.42 5.42
N GLY A 41 11.86 18.11 5.19
CA GLY A 41 12.19 17.46 3.92
C GLY A 41 11.11 17.57 2.82
N LEU A 42 9.96 18.19 3.07
CA LEU A 42 8.83 18.23 2.13
C LEU A 42 9.14 18.91 0.78
N PRO A 43 9.98 19.97 0.69
CA PRO A 43 10.37 20.52 -0.61
C PRO A 43 11.15 19.51 -1.48
N LEU A 44 12.03 18.71 -0.85
CA LEU A 44 12.76 17.63 -1.51
C LEU A 44 11.81 16.47 -1.86
N LEU A 45 10.83 16.19 -0.99
CA LEU A 45 9.75 15.24 -1.23
C LEU A 45 9.03 15.57 -2.54
N LEU A 46 8.55 16.80 -2.73
CA LEU A 46 7.81 17.16 -3.94
C LEU A 46 8.66 17.03 -5.22
N ALA A 47 9.97 17.28 -5.12
CA ALA A 47 10.90 17.14 -6.24
C ALA A 47 11.22 15.67 -6.60
N GLN A 48 11.21 14.74 -5.63
CA GLN A 48 11.63 13.35 -5.83
C GLN A 48 10.48 12.34 -5.85
N TYR A 49 9.43 12.59 -5.06
CA TYR A 49 8.29 11.69 -4.87
C TYR A 49 7.58 11.41 -6.19
N LEU A 50 7.19 12.46 -6.93
CA LEU A 50 6.47 12.27 -8.19
C LEU A 50 7.31 11.54 -9.25
N PRO A 51 8.60 11.88 -9.48
CA PRO A 51 9.47 11.05 -10.30
C PRO A 51 9.56 9.59 -9.84
N PHE A 52 9.63 9.34 -8.52
CA PHE A 52 9.72 7.98 -7.99
C PHE A 52 8.44 7.19 -8.21
N VAL A 53 7.27 7.83 -8.10
CA VAL A 53 5.98 7.23 -8.49
C VAL A 53 5.99 6.91 -10.00
N LEU A 54 6.36 7.86 -10.85
CA LEU A 54 6.32 7.64 -12.31
C LEU A 54 7.28 6.54 -12.76
N VAL A 55 8.49 6.50 -12.21
CA VAL A 55 9.47 5.44 -12.48
C VAL A 55 8.95 4.12 -11.91
N GLY A 56 8.46 4.12 -10.67
CA GLY A 56 7.96 2.96 -9.96
C GLY A 56 6.87 2.21 -10.73
N VAL A 57 5.98 2.92 -11.45
CA VAL A 57 4.96 2.31 -12.32
C VAL A 57 5.55 1.21 -13.21
N ILE A 58 6.69 1.46 -13.86
CA ILE A 58 7.25 0.57 -14.89
C ILE A 58 7.90 -0.68 -14.27
N PHE A 59 8.46 -0.55 -13.07
CA PHE A 59 9.31 -1.58 -12.45
C PHE A 59 8.57 -2.57 -11.54
N GLY A 60 7.24 -2.50 -11.45
CA GLY A 60 6.46 -3.49 -10.69
C GLY A 60 4.95 -3.32 -10.87
N PRO A 61 4.34 -2.28 -10.27
CA PRO A 61 2.90 -2.03 -10.28
C PRO A 61 2.19 -2.22 -11.63
N LEU A 62 2.77 -1.75 -12.74
CA LEU A 62 2.16 -1.94 -14.06
C LEU A 62 1.93 -3.43 -14.38
N TRP A 63 2.92 -4.28 -14.13
CA TRP A 63 2.87 -5.70 -14.46
C TRP A 63 2.03 -6.49 -13.47
N GLU A 64 2.09 -6.12 -12.20
CA GLU A 64 1.34 -6.78 -11.13
C GLU A 64 -0.16 -6.50 -11.21
N GLU A 65 -0.55 -5.22 -11.30
CA GLU A 65 -1.95 -4.84 -11.17
C GLU A 65 -2.81 -5.30 -12.36
N ILE A 66 -2.21 -5.48 -13.54
CA ILE A 66 -2.90 -6.08 -14.70
C ILE A 66 -3.40 -7.48 -14.36
N GLY A 67 -2.56 -8.33 -13.76
CA GLY A 67 -2.94 -9.69 -13.37
C GLY A 67 -3.85 -9.71 -12.15
N TRP A 68 -3.42 -9.08 -11.06
CA TRP A 68 -4.12 -9.15 -9.79
C TRP A 68 -5.45 -8.42 -9.83
N ARG A 69 -5.46 -7.13 -10.17
CA ARG A 69 -6.67 -6.28 -10.10
C ARG A 69 -7.42 -6.27 -11.43
N GLY A 70 -6.73 -6.49 -12.55
CA GLY A 70 -7.35 -6.56 -13.88
C GLY A 70 -8.02 -7.89 -14.20
N VAL A 71 -7.53 -9.00 -13.65
CA VAL A 71 -8.02 -10.34 -13.98
C VAL A 71 -8.54 -11.10 -12.76
N ALA A 72 -7.74 -11.23 -11.70
CA ALA A 72 -8.09 -12.07 -10.56
C ALA A 72 -9.18 -11.46 -9.67
N LEU A 73 -9.06 -10.17 -9.31
CA LEU A 73 -9.95 -9.49 -8.39
C LEU A 73 -11.43 -9.52 -8.84
N PRO A 74 -11.80 -9.15 -10.08
CA PRO A 74 -13.21 -9.17 -10.48
C PRO A 74 -13.84 -10.56 -10.41
N ARG A 75 -13.07 -11.60 -10.75
CA ARG A 75 -13.52 -13.00 -10.67
C ARG A 75 -13.73 -13.43 -9.22
N LEU A 76 -12.78 -13.12 -8.35
CA LEU A 76 -12.84 -13.45 -6.92
C LEU A 76 -13.97 -12.70 -6.22
N GLN A 77 -14.20 -11.42 -6.55
CA GLN A 77 -15.34 -10.67 -6.00
C GLN A 77 -16.69 -11.24 -6.46
N ARG A 78 -16.78 -11.71 -7.71
CA ARG A 78 -18.01 -12.34 -8.24
C ARG A 78 -18.31 -13.69 -7.59
N THR A 79 -17.30 -14.49 -7.27
CA THR A 79 -17.49 -15.84 -6.71
C THR A 79 -17.55 -15.88 -5.19
N LEU A 80 -16.74 -15.07 -4.50
CA LEU A 80 -16.60 -15.10 -3.04
C LEU A 80 -17.18 -13.86 -2.36
N GLY A 81 -17.62 -12.86 -3.13
CA GLY A 81 -18.01 -11.56 -2.60
C GLY A 81 -16.80 -10.64 -2.35
N PRO A 82 -17.05 -9.35 -2.05
CA PRO A 82 -16.00 -8.33 -2.02
C PRO A 82 -14.94 -8.55 -0.95
N VAL A 83 -15.33 -8.93 0.27
CA VAL A 83 -14.37 -9.13 1.38
C VAL A 83 -13.56 -10.39 1.15
N MET A 84 -14.21 -11.55 1.04
CA MET A 84 -13.51 -12.83 0.91
C MET A 84 -12.68 -12.90 -0.37
N GLY A 85 -13.20 -12.39 -1.48
CA GLY A 85 -12.43 -12.29 -2.73
C GLY A 85 -11.16 -11.45 -2.57
N THR A 86 -11.25 -10.36 -1.82
CA THR A 86 -10.09 -9.50 -1.52
C THR A 86 -9.11 -10.15 -0.56
N LEU A 87 -9.59 -10.84 0.49
CA LEU A 87 -8.72 -11.52 1.45
C LEU A 87 -7.92 -12.65 0.79
N VAL A 88 -8.58 -13.44 -0.07
CA VAL A 88 -7.91 -14.47 -0.87
C VAL A 88 -6.87 -13.84 -1.79
N LEU A 89 -7.25 -12.81 -2.54
CA LEU A 89 -6.33 -12.13 -3.45
C LEU A 89 -5.13 -11.52 -2.73
N GLY A 90 -5.36 -10.80 -1.63
CA GLY A 90 -4.30 -10.16 -0.86
C GLY A 90 -3.34 -11.16 -0.25
N SER A 91 -3.84 -12.31 0.21
CA SER A 91 -3.00 -13.40 0.73
C SER A 91 -2.13 -14.01 -0.36
N LEU A 92 -2.71 -14.31 -1.53
CA LEU A 92 -1.97 -14.85 -2.67
C LEU A 92 -0.93 -13.86 -3.20
N TRP A 93 -1.31 -12.59 -3.32
CA TRP A 93 -0.43 -11.53 -3.79
C TRP A 93 0.74 -11.32 -2.83
N ALA A 94 0.49 -11.23 -1.52
CA ALA A 94 1.56 -11.07 -0.55
C ALA A 94 2.47 -12.32 -0.49
N ALA A 95 1.90 -13.53 -0.56
CA ALA A 95 2.69 -14.77 -0.62
C ALA A 95 3.55 -14.88 -1.89
N TRP A 96 3.09 -14.31 -3.01
CA TRP A 96 3.83 -14.29 -4.27
C TRP A 96 5.17 -13.52 -4.18
N HIS A 97 5.39 -12.71 -3.15
CA HIS A 97 6.65 -12.01 -2.93
C HIS A 97 7.75 -12.88 -2.28
N LEU A 98 7.42 -14.10 -1.82
CA LEU A 98 8.39 -14.98 -1.17
C LEU A 98 9.67 -15.22 -2.01
N PRO A 99 9.61 -15.44 -3.34
CA PRO A 99 10.81 -15.56 -4.17
C PRO A 99 11.72 -14.32 -4.11
N GLY A 100 11.17 -13.13 -3.87
CA GLY A 100 11.97 -11.91 -3.76
C GLY A 100 12.76 -11.77 -2.46
N TYR A 101 12.32 -12.41 -1.39
CA TYR A 101 13.15 -12.60 -0.21
C TYR A 101 14.24 -13.64 -0.44
N VAL A 102 13.94 -14.72 -1.18
CA VAL A 102 14.93 -15.75 -1.52
C VAL A 102 16.02 -15.18 -2.44
N GLY A 103 15.65 -14.35 -3.41
CA GLY A 103 16.59 -13.70 -4.31
C GLY A 103 17.21 -12.39 -3.78
N GLY A 104 16.84 -11.95 -2.57
CA GLY A 104 17.48 -10.86 -1.84
C GLY A 104 17.09 -9.44 -2.25
N TRP A 105 16.28 -9.24 -3.28
CA TRP A 105 15.88 -7.88 -3.73
C TRP A 105 14.75 -7.25 -2.88
N LEU A 106 14.09 -8.03 -2.03
CA LEU A 106 13.17 -7.54 -0.99
C LEU A 106 13.82 -7.46 0.40
N GLY A 107 15.16 -7.58 0.46
CA GLY A 107 15.92 -7.66 1.70
C GLY A 107 15.98 -9.08 2.27
N SER A 108 16.53 -9.20 3.48
CA SER A 108 16.73 -10.50 4.13
C SER A 108 15.40 -11.11 4.59
N PHE A 109 15.21 -12.39 4.30
CA PHE A 109 14.09 -13.14 4.83
C PHE A 109 14.17 -13.25 6.36
N THR A 110 13.11 -12.84 7.04
CA THR A 110 12.81 -13.26 8.41
C THR A 110 11.35 -13.63 8.49
N LEU A 111 10.98 -14.54 9.40
CA LEU A 111 9.57 -14.87 9.61
C LEU A 111 8.76 -13.61 9.96
N SER A 112 9.32 -12.72 10.78
CA SER A 112 8.67 -11.46 11.18
C SER A 112 8.38 -10.54 9.99
N SER A 113 9.38 -10.28 9.14
CA SER A 113 9.22 -9.41 7.96
C SER A 113 8.25 -10.00 6.94
N PHE A 114 8.27 -11.32 6.76
CA PHE A 114 7.30 -11.98 5.89
C PHE A 114 5.88 -11.90 6.44
N LEU A 115 5.68 -12.08 7.76
CA LEU A 115 4.36 -11.90 8.39
C LEU A 115 3.86 -10.46 8.27
N ALA A 116 4.74 -9.47 8.46
CA ALA A 116 4.41 -8.07 8.24
C ALA A 116 3.96 -7.82 6.79
N LEU A 117 4.64 -8.42 5.81
CA LEU A 117 4.25 -8.34 4.40
C LEU A 117 2.88 -8.97 4.14
N ILE A 118 2.58 -10.15 4.70
CA ILE A 118 1.27 -10.79 4.56
C ILE A 118 0.17 -9.90 5.14
N VAL A 119 0.33 -9.44 6.38
CA VAL A 119 -0.65 -8.59 7.06
C VAL A 119 -0.85 -7.28 6.31
N GLY A 120 0.24 -6.61 5.94
CA GLY A 120 0.20 -5.35 5.19
C GLY A 120 -0.36 -5.50 3.78
N GLY A 121 -0.01 -6.56 3.06
CA GLY A 121 -0.49 -6.85 1.71
C GLY A 121 -1.99 -7.16 1.67
N ILE A 122 -2.51 -7.87 2.68
CA ILE A 122 -3.95 -8.08 2.85
C ILE A 122 -4.65 -6.75 3.15
N GLY A 123 -4.16 -5.99 4.14
CA GLY A 123 -4.74 -4.68 4.48
C GLY A 123 -4.74 -3.72 3.28
N PHE A 124 -3.62 -3.65 2.56
CA PHE A 124 -3.51 -2.81 1.38
C PHE A 124 -4.45 -3.29 0.26
N SER A 125 -4.61 -4.59 0.08
CA SER A 125 -5.56 -5.14 -0.90
C SER A 125 -7.00 -4.76 -0.58
N VAL A 126 -7.41 -4.70 0.70
CA VAL A 126 -8.74 -4.19 1.09
C VAL A 126 -8.94 -2.74 0.65
N LEU A 127 -7.94 -1.88 0.87
CA LEU A 127 -7.99 -0.48 0.44
C LEU A 127 -8.05 -0.36 -1.08
N MET A 128 -7.18 -1.10 -1.78
CA MET A 128 -7.14 -1.12 -3.24
C MET A 128 -8.47 -1.60 -3.81
N THR A 129 -9.07 -2.67 -3.29
CA THR A 129 -10.39 -3.14 -3.76
C THR A 129 -11.46 -2.09 -3.56
N TRP A 130 -11.50 -1.42 -2.41
CA TRP A 130 -12.47 -0.36 -2.16
C TRP A 130 -12.32 0.79 -3.17
N ILE A 131 -11.09 1.24 -3.43
CA ILE A 131 -10.82 2.31 -4.42
C ILE A 131 -11.12 1.81 -5.84
N PHE A 132 -10.78 0.57 -6.16
CA PHE A 132 -11.06 -0.06 -7.46
C PHE A 132 -12.56 -0.05 -7.76
N ASN A 133 -13.39 -0.45 -6.79
CA ASN A 133 -14.83 -0.46 -6.94
C ASN A 133 -15.41 0.96 -7.10
N ASN A 134 -14.87 1.95 -6.39
CA ASN A 134 -15.30 3.36 -6.51
C ASN A 134 -14.80 4.08 -7.77
N THR A 135 -13.84 3.50 -8.48
CA THR A 135 -13.24 4.07 -9.70
C THR A 135 -13.64 3.29 -10.95
N SER A 136 -14.78 2.57 -10.88
CA SER A 136 -15.32 1.75 -11.97
C SER A 136 -14.29 0.75 -12.53
N GLY A 137 -13.45 0.19 -11.66
CA GLY A 137 -12.43 -0.79 -12.04
C GLY A 137 -11.24 -0.20 -12.80
N SER A 138 -10.86 1.04 -12.50
CA SER A 138 -9.71 1.70 -13.14
C SER A 138 -8.39 1.06 -12.75
N LEU A 139 -7.72 0.42 -13.73
CA LEU A 139 -6.38 -0.12 -13.52
C LEU A 139 -5.31 0.96 -13.40
N LEU A 140 -5.49 2.09 -14.08
CA LEU A 140 -4.56 3.21 -13.97
C LEU A 140 -4.45 3.69 -12.51
N ILE A 141 -5.59 3.79 -11.82
CA ILE A 141 -5.60 4.20 -10.41
C ILE A 141 -4.95 3.16 -9.51
N MET A 142 -5.13 1.87 -9.77
CA MET A 142 -4.45 0.81 -9.00
C MET A 142 -2.94 0.85 -9.17
N ILE A 143 -2.48 0.99 -10.42
CA ILE A 143 -1.05 1.08 -10.75
C ILE A 143 -0.41 2.29 -10.07
N LEU A 144 -1.06 3.45 -10.15
CA LEU A 144 -0.56 4.68 -9.53
C LEU A 144 -0.60 4.61 -8.00
N LEU A 145 -1.67 4.06 -7.41
CA LEU A 145 -1.80 3.90 -5.95
C LEU A 145 -0.74 2.95 -5.39
N HIS A 146 -0.52 1.80 -6.04
CA HIS A 146 0.53 0.87 -5.64
C HIS A 146 1.90 1.54 -5.76
N SER A 147 2.18 2.24 -6.85
CA SER A 147 3.44 2.97 -7.00
C SER A 147 3.61 4.10 -5.97
N ALA A 148 2.54 4.84 -5.66
CA ALA A 148 2.51 5.88 -4.63
C ALA A 148 2.77 5.31 -3.22
N SER A 149 2.23 4.13 -2.92
CA SER A 149 2.55 3.40 -1.68
C SER A 149 4.04 3.06 -1.61
N ASN A 150 4.59 2.45 -2.66
CA ASN A 150 6.01 2.08 -2.68
C ASN A 150 6.92 3.30 -2.54
N ALA A 151 6.60 4.39 -3.23
CA ALA A 151 7.30 5.66 -3.11
C ALA A 151 7.22 6.24 -1.69
N SER A 152 6.06 6.18 -1.06
CA SER A 152 5.86 6.71 0.30
C SER A 152 6.67 5.93 1.34
N ILE A 153 6.73 4.60 1.22
CA ILE A 153 7.54 3.74 2.08
C ILE A 153 9.03 4.05 1.89
N ALA A 154 9.50 4.06 0.64
CA ALA A 154 10.90 4.33 0.31
C ALA A 154 11.35 5.71 0.79
N PHE A 155 10.51 6.73 0.60
CA PHE A 155 10.81 8.09 0.99
C PHE A 155 10.79 8.27 2.52
N GLY A 156 9.78 7.75 3.22
CA GLY A 156 9.75 7.78 4.68
C GLY A 156 10.97 7.10 5.31
N GLY A 157 11.50 6.06 4.65
CA GLY A 157 12.75 5.39 5.01
C GLY A 157 13.98 6.31 5.07
N GLN A 158 14.00 7.43 4.33
CA GLN A 158 15.12 8.36 4.29
C GLN A 158 15.23 9.24 5.54
N PHE A 159 14.14 9.39 6.30
CA PHE A 159 14.06 10.22 7.52
C PHE A 159 14.16 9.39 8.79
N LEU A 160 14.49 8.12 8.66
CA LEU A 160 14.65 7.23 9.80
C LEU A 160 15.81 7.71 10.68
N PRO A 161 15.59 7.92 11.99
CA PRO A 161 16.64 8.36 12.88
C PRO A 161 17.75 7.31 12.97
N SER A 162 19.01 7.75 12.94
CA SER A 162 20.17 6.87 13.09
C SER A 162 20.23 6.16 14.46
N THR A 163 19.54 6.74 15.46
CA THR A 163 19.51 6.28 16.85
C THR A 163 18.14 5.69 17.21
N MET A 164 17.75 4.60 16.54
CA MET A 164 16.59 3.81 16.98
C MET A 164 16.94 2.88 18.14
N THR A 165 16.04 2.80 19.11
CA THR A 165 16.12 1.80 20.19
C THR A 165 16.03 0.38 19.62
N ALA A 166 16.61 -0.59 20.33
CA ALA A 166 16.53 -2.00 19.96
C ALA A 166 15.08 -2.53 19.89
N ALA A 167 14.15 -1.90 20.60
CA ALA A 167 12.73 -2.26 20.58
C ALA A 167 12.00 -1.77 19.32
N VAL A 168 12.35 -0.59 18.81
CA VAL A 168 11.65 0.03 17.66
C VAL A 168 12.23 -0.45 16.33
N ARG A 169 13.53 -0.72 16.28
CA ARG A 169 14.23 -1.10 15.04
C ARG A 169 13.58 -2.27 14.28
N PRO A 170 13.21 -3.41 14.92
CA PRO A 170 12.57 -4.52 14.21
C PRO A 170 11.18 -4.18 13.66
N VAL A 171 10.48 -3.22 14.26
CA VAL A 171 9.17 -2.74 13.77
C VAL A 171 9.36 -1.94 12.48
N ILE A 172 10.36 -1.07 12.45
CA ILE A 172 10.65 -0.24 11.27
C ILE A 172 11.23 -1.08 10.13
N GLU A 173 12.35 -1.76 10.39
CA GLU A 173 13.08 -2.54 9.38
C GLU A 173 12.31 -3.80 8.94
N GLY A 174 11.44 -4.34 9.82
CA GLY A 174 10.61 -5.50 9.52
C GLY A 174 9.37 -5.19 8.69
N GLY A 175 9.12 -3.94 8.30
CA GLY A 175 7.95 -3.58 7.48
C GLY A 175 6.63 -3.54 8.27
N TRP A 176 6.68 -3.42 9.60
CA TRP A 176 5.46 -3.36 10.41
C TRP A 176 4.74 -2.01 10.31
N ILE A 177 5.44 -0.93 9.96
CA ILE A 177 4.79 0.37 9.73
C ILE A 177 3.72 0.30 8.64
N PRO A 178 4.01 -0.13 7.39
CA PRO A 178 2.97 -0.29 6.38
C PRO A 178 1.94 -1.36 6.77
N ALA A 179 2.35 -2.43 7.47
CA ALA A 179 1.43 -3.48 7.93
C ALA A 179 0.35 -2.95 8.88
N VAL A 180 0.76 -2.22 9.92
CA VAL A 180 -0.15 -1.59 10.88
C VAL A 180 -1.00 -0.54 10.20
N THR A 181 -0.38 0.33 9.39
CA THR A 181 -1.06 1.42 8.67
C THR A 181 -2.21 0.89 7.82
N TYR A 182 -1.92 -0.06 6.93
CA TYR A 182 -2.92 -0.57 6.00
C TYR A 182 -3.94 -1.47 6.68
N THR A 183 -3.59 -2.13 7.78
CA THR A 183 -4.56 -2.88 8.59
C THR A 183 -5.57 -1.94 9.25
N ILE A 184 -5.11 -0.85 9.88
CA ILE A 184 -6.00 0.14 10.50
C ILE A 184 -6.91 0.76 9.44
N CYS A 185 -6.35 1.21 8.33
CA CYS A 185 -7.14 1.78 7.23
C CYS A 185 -8.13 0.75 6.67
N ALA A 186 -7.74 -0.52 6.50
CA ALA A 186 -8.62 -1.58 6.02
C ALA A 186 -9.80 -1.81 6.98
N ILE A 187 -9.55 -1.87 8.29
CA ILE A 187 -10.61 -2.00 9.30
C ILE A 187 -11.57 -0.81 9.20
N VAL A 188 -11.06 0.42 9.14
CA VAL A 188 -11.90 1.62 8.98
C VAL A 188 -12.76 1.52 7.72
N VAL A 189 -12.18 1.16 6.58
CA VAL A 189 -12.93 1.00 5.32
C VAL A 189 -13.96 -0.12 5.40
N LEU A 190 -13.65 -1.25 6.01
CA LEU A 190 -14.60 -2.35 6.21
C LEU A 190 -15.77 -1.93 7.08
N LEU A 191 -15.52 -1.19 8.17
CA LEU A 191 -16.56 -0.67 9.04
C LEU A 191 -17.44 0.36 8.33
N LEU A 192 -16.82 1.35 7.67
CA LEU A 192 -17.54 2.41 6.95
C LEU A 192 -18.38 1.86 5.78
N THR A 193 -17.89 0.82 5.11
CA THR A 193 -18.60 0.18 3.99
C THR A 193 -19.49 -0.98 4.43
N ARG A 194 -19.53 -1.32 5.73
CA ARG A 194 -20.22 -2.50 6.29
C ARG A 194 -19.87 -3.79 5.52
N GLY A 195 -18.60 -3.94 5.18
CA GLY A 195 -18.09 -5.09 4.42
C GLY A 195 -18.47 -5.10 2.93
N ARG A 196 -19.12 -4.07 2.39
CA ARG A 196 -19.46 -4.04 0.95
C ARG A 196 -18.29 -3.62 0.07
N LEU A 197 -17.32 -2.90 0.60
CA LEU A 197 -16.20 -2.30 -0.15
C LEU A 197 -16.67 -1.52 -1.40
N SER A 198 -17.88 -0.95 -1.37
CA SER A 198 -18.52 -0.27 -2.52
C SER A 198 -18.70 -1.16 -3.76
N TYR A 199 -18.67 -2.48 -3.59
CA TYR A 199 -18.90 -3.42 -4.68
C TYR A 199 -20.36 -3.34 -5.13
N ALA A 200 -20.56 -3.05 -6.41
CA ALA A 200 -21.89 -2.84 -6.96
C ALA A 200 -22.71 -4.13 -7.08
N GLY A 201 -22.05 -5.30 -7.22
CA GLY A 201 -22.71 -6.57 -7.51
C GLY A 201 -23.43 -6.55 -8.87
N GLU A 202 -23.15 -7.54 -9.72
CA GLU A 202 -24.11 -7.93 -10.75
C GLU A 202 -25.08 -8.95 -10.16
#